data_AF-A0A067R3Y0-F1
#
_entry.id   AF-A0A067R3Y0-F1
#
_cell.length_a   1.000
_cell.length_b   1.000
_cell.length_c   1.000
_cell.angle_alpha   90.00
_cell.angle_beta   90.00
_cell.angle_gamma   90.00
#
_symmetry.space_group_name_H-M   'P 1'
#
loop_
_entity.id
_entity.type
_entity.pdbx_description
1 polymer ?
#
loop_
_entity_poly.entity_id
_entity_poly.type
_entity_poly.pdbx_seq_one_letter_code
_entity_poly.pdbx_strand_id
1 'polypeptide(L)'
;MKSAIAIVMVFVGCCSNVVFLELLVKEDPSSGNIITFSQFFIIALEGFIITAHFGTKKPSIGIKDYAVLVAMFFCANVCNNYAFNFNIPMPLHMIFRAGSLIANMIMGILILNKEYTSSKYLSVFMITLGISVCTIVSGKDMKATTPLNQIVPEQSEMDVLFWWIVGILLLTVALFVSARMGIYQEELYKRYGKHPRESLYYTHLLPLPGFLILYENIYSHIISFAQSEPVAVPVIGVGLPKLYLYLAGNVLTQCVCINSVYVLTTECTSLTVTLVVTLRKFISLLFSIVYFKNEFTFAHWLGTFLVFSGTLIFTEVVDKFRAAISSPLPKKVE
;
A
#
# COMPACT_ATOMS: atom_id res chain seq x y z
N MET A 1 -7.08 8.69 -23.83
CA MET A 1 -5.59 8.72 -23.83
C MET A 1 -5.00 8.89 -22.43
N LYS A 2 -5.45 9.87 -21.63
CA LYS A 2 -4.96 10.10 -20.25
C LYS A 2 -5.06 8.88 -19.33
N SER A 3 -6.18 8.16 -19.35
CA SER A 3 -6.41 6.98 -18.50
C SER A 3 -5.50 5.80 -18.83
N ALA A 4 -5.25 5.52 -20.11
CA ALA A 4 -4.36 4.43 -20.53
C ALA A 4 -2.91 4.69 -20.09
N ILE A 5 -2.44 5.94 -20.25
CA ILE A 5 -1.11 6.35 -19.76
C ILE A 5 -1.05 6.23 -18.23
N ALA A 6 -2.09 6.66 -17.52
CA ALA A 6 -2.14 6.53 -16.06
C ALA A 6 -2.06 5.06 -15.61
N ILE A 7 -2.76 4.14 -16.29
CA ILE A 7 -2.68 2.69 -15.98
C ILE A 7 -1.25 2.19 -16.15
N VAL A 8 -0.60 2.47 -17.29
CA VAL A 8 0.79 2.06 -17.53
C VAL A 8 1.73 2.63 -16.46
N MET A 9 1.58 3.91 -16.12
CA MET A 9 2.40 4.55 -15.10
C MET A 9 2.14 4.01 -13.69
N VAL A 10 0.92 3.54 -13.38
CA VAL A 10 0.66 2.81 -12.13
C VAL A 10 1.45 1.52 -12.08
N PHE A 11 1.48 0.73 -13.16
CA PHE A 11 2.28 -0.50 -13.17
C PHE A 11 3.78 -0.20 -13.09
N VAL A 12 4.30 0.71 -13.92
CA VAL A 12 5.72 1.08 -13.90
C VAL A 12 6.12 1.65 -12.53
N GLY A 13 5.47 2.72 -12.10
CA GLY A 13 5.83 3.41 -10.86
C GLY A 13 5.68 2.52 -9.63
N CYS A 14 4.54 1.84 -9.48
CA CYS A 14 4.30 1.10 -8.26
C CYS A 14 5.02 -0.26 -8.21
N CYS A 15 5.19 -0.96 -9.34
CA CYS A 15 5.97 -2.20 -9.34
C CYS A 15 7.45 -1.90 -9.08
N SER A 16 8.01 -0.85 -9.70
CA SER A 16 9.38 -0.41 -9.40
C SER A 16 9.54 0.04 -7.95
N ASN A 17 8.54 0.73 -7.37
CA ASN A 17 8.57 1.12 -5.97
C ASN A 17 8.68 -0.08 -5.02
N VAL A 18 7.93 -1.16 -5.27
CA VAL A 18 8.01 -2.38 -4.47
C VAL A 18 9.40 -3.01 -4.54
N VAL A 19 10.07 -2.99 -5.70
CA VAL A 19 11.45 -3.50 -5.80
C VAL A 19 12.38 -2.76 -4.85
N PHE A 20 12.36 -1.42 -4.88
CA PHE A 20 13.21 -0.63 -3.98
C PHE A 20 12.79 -0.78 -2.51
N LEU A 21 11.49 -0.90 -2.23
CA LEU A 21 11.00 -1.15 -0.88
C LEU A 21 11.53 -2.47 -0.34
N GLU A 22 11.51 -3.53 -1.15
CA GLU A 22 11.95 -4.86 -0.74
C GLU A 22 13.48 -4.92 -0.58
N LEU A 23 14.25 -4.20 -1.42
CA LEU A 23 15.69 -4.02 -1.21
C LEU A 23 15.99 -3.31 0.12
N LEU A 24 15.24 -2.26 0.46
CA LEU A 24 15.40 -1.53 1.73
C LEU A 24 15.02 -2.38 2.94
N VAL A 25 13.84 -3.00 2.94
CA VAL A 25 13.33 -3.80 4.07
C VAL A 25 14.18 -5.06 4.29
N LYS A 26 14.80 -5.61 3.24
CA LYS A 26 15.69 -6.75 3.36
C LYS A 26 17.00 -6.42 4.10
N GLU A 27 17.51 -5.20 3.94
CA GLU A 27 18.73 -4.76 4.62
C GLU A 27 18.45 -4.09 5.96
N ASP A 28 17.35 -3.34 6.06
CA ASP A 28 16.92 -2.65 7.26
C ASP A 28 15.40 -2.77 7.45
N PRO A 29 14.92 -3.85 8.10
CA PRO A 29 13.49 -4.12 8.26
C PRO A 29 12.70 -3.05 9.01
N SER A 30 13.35 -2.29 9.90
CA SER A 30 12.71 -1.24 10.71
C SER A 30 12.75 0.14 10.07
N SER A 31 13.32 0.28 8.87
CA SER A 31 13.41 1.55 8.13
C SER A 31 12.08 2.07 7.55
N GLY A 32 10.94 1.41 7.79
CA GLY A 32 9.64 1.79 7.22
C GLY A 32 9.23 3.25 7.49
N ASN A 33 9.57 3.81 8.66
CA ASN A 33 9.23 5.19 9.00
C ASN A 33 10.04 6.23 8.21
N ILE A 34 11.36 6.04 8.04
CA ILE A 34 12.19 6.96 7.23
C ILE A 34 11.78 6.91 5.76
N ILE A 35 11.42 5.73 5.24
CA ILE A 35 10.93 5.56 3.87
C ILE A 35 9.62 6.35 3.69
N THR A 36 8.65 6.14 4.56
CA THR A 36 7.34 6.80 4.49
C THR A 36 7.51 8.32 4.66
N PHE A 37 8.30 8.77 5.64
CA PHE A 37 8.60 10.18 5.84
C PHE A 37 9.19 10.82 4.58
N SER A 38 10.18 10.18 3.95
CA SER A 38 10.85 10.70 2.76
C SER A 38 9.89 10.81 1.57
N GLN A 39 9.03 9.81 1.36
CA GLN A 39 7.98 9.86 0.35
C GLN A 39 7.03 11.05 0.60
N PHE A 40 6.57 11.20 1.83
CA PHE A 40 5.62 12.24 2.22
C PHE A 40 6.23 13.64 2.04
N PHE A 41 7.47 13.81 2.47
CA PHE A 41 8.19 15.07 2.38
C PHE A 41 8.37 15.50 0.93
N ILE A 42 8.83 14.61 0.05
CA ILE A 42 9.05 14.95 -1.37
C ILE A 42 7.73 15.22 -2.10
N ILE A 43 6.68 14.42 -1.86
CA ILE A 43 5.35 14.65 -2.47
C ILE A 43 4.76 15.99 -1.97
N ALA A 44 4.92 16.30 -0.67
CA ALA A 44 4.46 17.56 -0.10
C ALA A 44 5.24 18.75 -0.69
N LEU A 45 6.56 18.62 -0.88
CA LEU A 45 7.41 19.64 -1.47
C LEU A 45 7.01 19.90 -2.94
N GLU A 46 6.83 18.85 -3.74
CA GLU A 46 6.31 18.95 -5.11
C GLU A 46 4.95 19.66 -5.11
N GLY A 47 4.03 19.22 -4.24
CA GLY A 47 2.69 19.80 -4.12
C GLY A 47 2.71 21.25 -3.66
N PHE A 48 3.64 21.65 -2.80
CA PHE A 48 3.78 23.04 -2.35
C PHE A 48 4.15 23.97 -3.51
N ILE A 49 5.08 23.52 -4.37
CA ILE A 49 5.54 24.29 -5.54
C ILE A 49 4.47 24.31 -6.63
N ILE A 50 3.97 23.13 -7.03
CA ILE A 50 3.12 22.97 -8.22
C ILE A 50 1.64 23.21 -7.91
N THR A 51 1.14 22.70 -6.80
CA THR A 51 -0.30 22.69 -6.49
C THR A 51 -0.72 23.88 -5.64
N ALA A 52 0.05 24.20 -4.61
CA ALA A 52 -0.24 25.32 -3.71
C ALA A 52 0.31 26.67 -4.21
N HIS A 53 1.15 26.67 -5.26
CA HIS A 53 1.84 27.85 -5.79
C HIS A 53 2.50 28.66 -4.67
N PHE A 54 3.39 28.00 -3.91
CA PHE A 54 4.07 28.59 -2.75
C PHE A 54 3.10 29.10 -1.67
N GLY A 55 1.94 28.46 -1.53
CA GLY A 55 0.92 28.78 -0.52
C GLY A 55 -0.06 29.87 -0.92
N THR A 56 0.00 30.39 -2.15
CA THR A 56 -0.94 31.42 -2.63
C THR A 56 -2.34 30.86 -2.94
N LYS A 57 -2.45 29.57 -3.28
CA LYS A 57 -3.72 28.93 -3.60
C LYS A 57 -4.43 28.42 -2.35
N LYS A 58 -5.67 28.87 -2.12
CA LYS A 58 -6.53 28.38 -1.03
C LYS A 58 -7.07 26.97 -1.33
N PRO A 59 -7.21 26.10 -0.31
CA PRO A 59 -7.79 24.78 -0.48
C PRO A 59 -9.29 24.86 -0.80
N SER A 60 -9.73 23.96 -1.67
CA SER A 60 -11.14 23.74 -2.02
C SER A 60 -11.84 22.85 -0.98
N ILE A 61 -11.11 21.90 -0.38
CA ILE A 61 -11.59 21.04 0.70
C ILE A 61 -11.18 21.63 2.06
N GLY A 62 -12.05 21.53 3.06
CA GLY A 62 -11.76 22.05 4.40
C GLY A 62 -10.55 21.37 5.05
N ILE A 63 -9.66 22.16 5.67
CA ILE A 63 -8.49 21.62 6.40
C ILE A 63 -8.90 20.65 7.52
N LYS A 64 -10.06 20.87 8.16
CA LYS A 64 -10.60 19.94 9.17
C LYS A 64 -10.92 18.57 8.57
N ASP A 65 -11.49 18.53 7.36
CA ASP A 65 -11.77 17.28 6.67
C ASP A 65 -10.47 16.56 6.30
N TYR A 66 -9.47 17.30 5.82
CA TYR A 66 -8.16 16.71 5.61
C TYR A 66 -7.50 16.23 6.91
N ALA A 67 -7.65 16.93 8.03
CA ALA A 67 -7.11 16.52 9.32
C ALA A 67 -7.69 15.17 9.77
N VAL A 68 -8.99 14.95 9.58
CA VAL A 68 -9.63 13.65 9.87
C VAL A 68 -9.06 12.55 8.96
N LEU A 69 -8.90 12.84 7.67
CA LEU A 69 -8.31 11.92 6.69
C LEU A 69 -6.86 11.54 7.05
N VAL A 70 -6.09 12.53 7.47
CA VAL A 70 -4.69 12.42 7.89
C VAL A 70 -4.55 11.61 9.17
N ALA A 71 -5.44 11.82 10.15
CA ALA A 71 -5.43 11.03 11.39
C ALA A 71 -5.68 9.54 11.11
N MET A 72 -6.66 9.22 10.26
CA MET A 72 -6.92 7.84 9.84
C MET A 72 -5.74 7.25 9.06
N PHE A 73 -5.16 8.03 8.13
CA PHE A 73 -3.98 7.61 7.39
C PHE A 73 -2.80 7.31 8.34
N PHE A 74 -2.47 8.24 9.23
CA PHE A 74 -1.34 8.08 10.16
C PHE A 74 -1.53 6.86 11.05
N CYS A 75 -2.72 6.69 11.64
CA CYS A 75 -3.07 5.49 12.40
C CYS A 75 -2.89 4.21 11.59
N ALA A 76 -3.43 4.15 10.37
CA ALA A 76 -3.28 2.98 9.51
C ALA A 76 -1.81 2.70 9.15
N ASN A 77 -0.99 3.72 8.87
CA ASN A 77 0.42 3.51 8.51
C ASN A 77 1.27 3.10 9.69
N VAL A 78 1.08 3.70 10.86
CA VAL A 78 1.76 3.27 12.08
C VAL A 78 1.43 1.81 12.36
N CYS A 79 0.15 1.41 12.29
CA CYS A 79 -0.23 0.00 12.46
C CYS A 79 0.38 -0.93 11.39
N ASN A 80 0.34 -0.56 10.10
CA ASN A 80 0.92 -1.39 9.03
C ASN A 80 2.45 -1.53 9.16
N ASN A 81 3.16 -0.44 9.45
CA ASN A 81 4.62 -0.46 9.54
C ASN A 81 5.09 -1.17 10.81
N TYR A 82 4.42 -0.93 11.94
CA TYR A 82 4.77 -1.56 13.21
C TYR A 82 4.46 -3.06 13.22
N ALA A 83 3.59 -3.55 12.33
CA ALA A 83 3.32 -4.97 12.17
C ALA A 83 4.58 -5.80 11.82
N PHE A 84 5.54 -5.24 11.10
CA PHE A 84 6.79 -5.93 10.75
C PHE A 84 7.66 -6.27 11.96
N ASN A 85 7.55 -5.50 13.04
CA ASN A 85 8.26 -5.78 14.29
C ASN A 85 7.72 -7.03 15.01
N PHE A 86 6.61 -7.60 14.55
CA PHE A 86 5.97 -8.80 15.11
C PHE A 86 6.18 -10.04 14.22
N ASN A 87 7.31 -10.11 13.50
CA ASN A 87 7.67 -11.24 12.63
C ASN A 87 6.63 -11.52 11.52
N ILE A 88 5.96 -10.49 11.03
CA ILE A 88 5.06 -10.63 9.87
C ILE A 88 5.89 -10.54 8.60
N PRO A 89 6.00 -11.60 7.78
CA PRO A 89 6.74 -11.53 6.53
C PRO A 89 6.00 -10.64 5.51
N MET A 90 6.78 -9.96 4.65
CA MET A 90 6.26 -9.04 3.62
C MET A 90 5.15 -9.66 2.74
N PRO A 91 5.26 -10.91 2.26
CA PRO A 91 4.18 -11.53 1.48
C PRO A 91 2.87 -11.69 2.28
N LEU A 92 2.94 -12.09 3.55
CA LEU A 92 1.76 -12.21 4.42
C LEU A 92 1.11 -10.84 4.64
N HIS A 93 1.91 -9.81 4.90
CA HIS A 93 1.43 -8.43 4.98
C HIS A 93 0.72 -7.97 3.68
N MET A 94 1.27 -8.28 2.51
CA MET A 94 0.64 -7.96 1.22
C MET A 94 -0.70 -8.69 1.03
N ILE A 95 -0.79 -9.96 1.46
CA ILE A 95 -2.02 -10.76 1.43
C ILE A 95 -3.08 -10.15 2.35
N PHE A 96 -2.72 -9.77 3.58
CA PHE A 96 -3.63 -9.06 4.48
C PHE A 96 -4.14 -7.75 3.86
N ARG A 97 -3.25 -6.96 3.23
CA ARG A 97 -3.65 -5.72 2.50
C ARG A 97 -4.54 -5.95 1.29
N ALA A 98 -4.71 -7.18 0.80
CA ALA A 98 -5.74 -7.51 -0.19
C ALA A 98 -7.12 -7.70 0.48
N GLY A 99 -7.16 -8.05 1.77
CA GLY A 99 -8.36 -8.14 2.60
C GLY A 99 -9.09 -6.82 2.85
N SER A 100 -8.55 -5.68 2.37
CA SER A 100 -9.22 -4.37 2.47
C SER A 100 -10.60 -4.36 1.79
N LEU A 101 -10.85 -5.23 0.80
CA LEU A 101 -12.15 -5.37 0.15
C LEU A 101 -13.21 -5.93 1.11
N ILE A 102 -12.82 -6.86 1.99
CA ILE A 102 -13.70 -7.41 3.03
C ILE A 102 -14.07 -6.28 4.01
N ALA A 103 -13.06 -5.55 4.50
CA ALA A 103 -13.28 -4.41 5.40
C ALA A 103 -14.15 -3.34 4.75
N ASN A 104 -13.92 -2.99 3.48
CA ASN A 104 -14.76 -2.05 2.73
C ASN A 104 -16.22 -2.51 2.61
N MET A 105 -16.45 -3.79 2.32
CA MET A 105 -17.80 -4.34 2.22
C MET A 105 -18.51 -4.26 3.58
N ILE A 106 -17.85 -4.73 4.65
CA ILE A 106 -18.40 -4.67 6.03
C ILE A 106 -18.74 -3.22 6.40
N MET A 107 -17.81 -2.29 6.19
CA MET A 107 -18.04 -0.87 6.50
C MET A 107 -19.13 -0.25 5.61
N GLY A 108 -19.26 -0.68 4.35
CA GLY A 108 -20.35 -0.25 3.48
C GLY A 108 -21.71 -0.78 3.91
N ILE A 109 -21.79 -1.99 4.48
CA ILE A 109 -23.03 -2.51 5.09
C ILE A 109 -23.35 -1.70 6.35
N LEU A 110 -22.39 -1.54 7.27
CA LEU A 110 -22.62 -0.93 8.58
C LEU A 110 -22.87 0.59 8.53
N ILE A 111 -22.14 1.33 7.69
CA ILE A 111 -22.20 2.80 7.66
C ILE A 111 -23.14 3.29 6.57
N LEU A 112 -23.10 2.67 5.39
CA LEU A 112 -23.84 3.14 4.22
C LEU A 112 -25.14 2.37 3.98
N ASN A 113 -25.46 1.37 4.82
CA ASN A 113 -26.61 0.48 4.65
C ASN A 113 -26.72 -0.10 3.22
N LYS A 114 -25.57 -0.43 2.61
CA LYS A 114 -25.52 -0.98 1.26
C LYS A 114 -25.83 -2.47 1.26
N GLU A 115 -26.66 -2.88 0.32
CA GLU A 115 -26.85 -4.28 -0.04
C GLU A 115 -25.92 -4.66 -1.20
N TYR A 116 -25.40 -5.89 -1.16
CA TYR A 116 -24.46 -6.41 -2.16
C TYR A 116 -25.02 -7.67 -2.80
N THR A 117 -24.62 -7.95 -4.04
CA THR A 117 -25.02 -9.16 -4.76
C THR A 117 -24.36 -10.42 -4.18
N SER A 118 -24.96 -11.59 -4.35
CA SER A 118 -24.43 -12.87 -3.85
C SER A 118 -23.01 -13.17 -4.33
N SER A 119 -22.65 -12.69 -5.53
CA SER A 119 -21.29 -12.77 -6.08
C SER A 119 -20.25 -12.08 -5.18
N LYS A 120 -20.59 -10.96 -4.54
CA LYS A 120 -19.69 -10.26 -3.60
C LYS A 120 -19.48 -11.05 -2.31
N TYR A 121 -20.52 -11.70 -1.80
CA TYR A 121 -20.41 -12.57 -0.62
C TYR A 121 -19.52 -13.78 -0.90
N LEU A 122 -19.70 -14.44 -2.06
CA LEU A 122 -18.81 -15.51 -2.51
C LEU A 122 -17.35 -15.03 -2.62
N SER A 123 -17.15 -13.84 -3.18
CA SER A 123 -15.84 -13.23 -3.30
C SER A 123 -15.16 -13.01 -1.94
N VAL A 124 -15.90 -12.44 -0.98
CA VAL A 124 -15.41 -12.24 0.39
C VAL A 124 -15.07 -13.57 1.05
N PHE A 125 -15.90 -14.60 0.88
CA PHE A 125 -15.62 -15.94 1.39
C PHE A 125 -14.29 -16.50 0.82
N MET A 126 -14.06 -16.38 -0.49
CA MET A 126 -12.82 -16.82 -1.12
C MET A 126 -11.59 -16.05 -0.61
N ILE A 127 -11.70 -14.72 -0.48
CA ILE A 127 -10.61 -13.89 0.04
C ILE A 127 -10.30 -14.27 1.49
N THR A 128 -11.32 -14.42 2.34
CA THR A 128 -11.15 -14.84 3.73
C THR A 128 -10.49 -16.21 3.82
N LEU A 129 -10.94 -17.19 3.03
CA LEU A 129 -10.33 -18.52 3.01
C LEU A 129 -8.86 -18.46 2.59
N GLY A 130 -8.55 -17.69 1.54
CA GLY A 130 -7.19 -17.55 1.05
C GLY A 130 -6.24 -16.86 2.05
N ILE A 131 -6.70 -15.77 2.70
CA ILE A 131 -5.95 -15.13 3.79
C ILE A 131 -5.72 -16.11 4.94
N SER A 132 -6.75 -16.86 5.36
CA SER A 132 -6.63 -17.85 6.43
C SER A 132 -5.62 -18.95 6.12
N VAL A 133 -5.64 -19.50 4.90
CA VAL A 133 -4.67 -20.52 4.47
C VAL A 133 -3.24 -19.97 4.53
N CYS A 134 -2.99 -18.80 3.95
CA CYS A 134 -1.66 -18.17 3.99
C CYS A 134 -1.22 -17.86 5.42
N THR A 135 -2.13 -17.35 6.25
CA THR A 135 -1.87 -17.02 7.65
C THR A 135 -1.48 -18.27 8.47
N ILE A 136 -2.21 -19.37 8.31
CA ILE A 136 -1.93 -20.62 9.03
C ILE A 136 -0.57 -21.19 8.64
N VAL A 137 -0.21 -21.14 7.35
CA VAL A 137 1.08 -21.68 6.90
C VAL A 137 2.23 -20.77 7.31
N SER A 138 2.12 -19.47 7.11
CA SER A 138 3.14 -18.52 7.57
C SER A 138 3.32 -18.52 9.09
N GLY A 139 2.26 -18.80 9.86
CA GLY A 139 2.34 -18.95 11.32
C GLY A 139 3.06 -20.21 11.79
N LYS A 140 3.18 -21.25 10.95
CA LYS A 140 3.92 -22.48 11.26
C LYS A 140 5.42 -22.35 11.00
N ASP A 141 5.80 -21.46 10.08
CA ASP A 141 7.20 -21.22 9.70
C ASP A 141 7.86 -20.12 10.55
N MET A 142 7.27 -19.77 11.69
CA MET A 142 7.78 -18.77 12.61
C MET A 142 9.11 -19.20 13.26
N LYS A 143 10.23 -18.87 12.62
CA LYS A 143 11.55 -18.91 13.25
C LYS A 143 11.83 -17.53 13.85
N ALA A 144 12.22 -17.49 15.12
CA ALA A 144 12.59 -16.25 15.79
C ALA A 144 13.69 -15.55 15.01
N THR A 145 13.44 -14.33 14.51
CA THR A 145 14.48 -13.50 13.91
C THR A 145 15.10 -12.67 15.04
N THR A 146 15.95 -13.31 15.86
CA THR A 146 16.74 -12.58 16.86
C THR A 146 18.13 -12.27 16.27
N PRO A 147 18.60 -11.01 16.31
CA PRO A 147 19.95 -10.67 15.86
C PRO A 147 20.99 -11.48 16.64
N LEU A 148 22.04 -11.93 15.96
CA LEU A 148 23.06 -12.86 16.44
C LEU A 148 23.94 -12.37 17.62
N ASN A 149 23.58 -11.31 18.36
CA ASN A 149 24.52 -10.62 19.28
C ASN A 149 23.95 -10.12 20.62
N GLN A 150 22.81 -10.60 21.10
CA GLN A 150 22.40 -10.34 22.49
C GLN A 150 21.94 -11.62 23.20
N ILE A 151 22.52 -11.87 24.37
CA ILE A 151 22.11 -12.89 25.33
C ILE A 151 20.71 -12.49 25.84
N VAL A 152 19.68 -12.99 25.17
CA VAL A 152 18.27 -12.87 25.56
C VAL A 152 17.80 -14.28 25.94
N PRO A 153 16.95 -14.47 26.98
CA PRO A 153 16.47 -15.79 27.36
C PRO A 153 15.83 -16.48 26.16
N GLU A 154 15.94 -17.81 26.05
CA GLU A 154 15.16 -18.61 25.07
C GLU A 154 13.72 -18.09 25.06
N GLN A 155 13.32 -17.37 24.02
CA GLN A 155 11.94 -16.97 23.86
C GLN A 155 11.11 -18.24 23.69
N SER A 156 10.11 -18.43 24.56
CA SER A 156 9.26 -19.60 24.44
C SER A 156 8.46 -19.53 23.14
N GLU A 157 8.12 -20.69 22.56
CA GLU A 157 7.28 -20.75 21.37
C GLU A 157 5.93 -20.02 21.57
N MET A 158 5.42 -19.99 22.82
CA MET A 158 4.22 -19.22 23.16
C MET A 158 4.42 -17.71 23.06
N ASP A 159 5.58 -17.18 23.43
CA ASP A 159 5.87 -15.74 23.33
C ASP A 159 5.94 -15.30 21.86
N VAL A 160 6.58 -16.12 21.01
CA VAL A 160 6.67 -15.89 19.57
C VAL A 160 5.28 -15.88 18.93
N LEU A 161 4.45 -16.88 19.26
CA LEU A 161 3.07 -16.97 18.79
C LEU A 161 2.21 -15.77 19.26
N PHE A 162 2.34 -15.38 20.53
CA PHE A 162 1.62 -14.24 21.09
C PHE A 162 1.90 -12.94 20.32
N TRP A 163 3.18 -12.61 20.14
CA TRP A 163 3.57 -11.40 19.42
C TRP A 163 3.11 -11.41 17.97
N TRP A 164 3.15 -12.56 17.31
CA TRP A 164 2.63 -12.69 15.96
C TRP A 164 1.12 -12.46 15.87
N ILE A 165 0.33 -13.00 16.80
CA ILE A 165 -1.11 -12.72 16.89
C ILE A 165 -1.36 -11.23 17.08
N VAL A 166 -0.56 -10.55 17.91
CA VAL A 166 -0.61 -9.09 18.07
C VAL A 166 -0.36 -8.38 16.72
N GLY A 167 0.63 -8.82 15.94
CA GLY A 167 0.89 -8.33 14.59
C GLY A 167 -0.31 -8.50 13.64
N ILE A 168 -0.95 -9.67 13.66
CA ILE A 168 -2.15 -9.95 12.85
C ILE A 168 -3.34 -9.07 13.27
N LEU A 169 -3.55 -8.87 14.57
CA LEU A 169 -4.59 -7.98 15.08
C LEU A 169 -4.34 -6.54 14.64
N LEU A 170 -3.08 -6.09 14.71
CA LEU A 170 -2.67 -4.76 14.29
C LEU A 170 -2.94 -4.52 12.80
N LEU A 171 -2.65 -5.50 11.94
CA LEU A 171 -3.02 -5.46 10.51
C LEU A 171 -4.52 -5.40 10.31
N THR A 172 -5.28 -6.17 11.07
CA THR A 172 -6.75 -6.17 10.98
C THR A 172 -7.31 -4.78 11.30
N VAL A 173 -6.84 -4.14 12.38
CA VAL A 173 -7.20 -2.74 12.70
C VAL A 173 -6.84 -1.81 11.55
N ALA A 174 -5.62 -1.93 11.02
CA ALA A 174 -5.17 -1.10 9.90
C ALA A 174 -6.06 -1.23 8.65
N LEU A 175 -6.62 -2.42 8.38
CA LEU A 175 -7.56 -2.64 7.27
C LEU A 175 -8.88 -1.90 7.47
N PHE A 176 -9.47 -1.95 8.66
CA PHE A 176 -10.72 -1.25 8.95
C PHE A 176 -10.55 0.27 8.96
N VAL A 177 -9.46 0.78 9.51
CA VAL A 177 -9.14 2.22 9.44
C VAL A 177 -8.95 2.65 7.98
N SER A 178 -8.23 1.86 7.17
CA SER A 178 -8.05 2.12 5.73
C SER A 178 -9.38 2.11 4.98
N ALA A 179 -10.30 1.20 5.33
CA ALA A 179 -11.62 1.12 4.71
C ALA A 179 -12.48 2.35 5.07
N ARG A 180 -12.50 2.74 6.35
CA ARG A 180 -13.19 3.96 6.80
C ARG A 180 -12.64 5.20 6.10
N MET A 181 -11.32 5.28 5.97
CA MET A 181 -10.62 6.36 5.26
C MET A 181 -11.09 6.44 3.81
N GLY A 182 -11.19 5.31 3.09
CA GLY A 182 -11.71 5.27 1.72
C GLY A 182 -13.15 5.76 1.59
N ILE A 183 -14.05 5.32 2.48
CA ILE A 183 -15.44 5.80 2.51
C ILE A 183 -15.51 7.30 2.77
N TYR A 184 -14.68 7.81 3.69
CA TYR A 184 -14.62 9.23 3.98
C TYR A 184 -14.12 10.04 2.77
N GLN A 185 -13.15 9.53 2.01
CA GLN A 185 -12.72 10.15 0.76
C GLN A 185 -13.86 10.24 -0.27
N GLU A 186 -14.69 9.19 -0.40
CA GLU A 186 -15.86 9.23 -1.28
C GLU A 186 -16.87 10.29 -0.85
N GLU A 187 -17.12 10.44 0.46
CA GLU A 187 -17.98 11.49 1.01
C GLU A 187 -17.44 12.89 0.69
N LEU A 188 -16.13 13.10 0.82
CA LEU A 188 -15.48 14.37 0.48
C LEU A 188 -15.57 14.68 -1.01
N TYR A 189 -15.38 13.69 -1.89
CA TYR A 189 -15.53 13.89 -3.33
C TYR A 189 -16.97 14.25 -3.72
N LYS A 190 -17.97 13.68 -3.04
CA LYS A 190 -19.38 14.06 -3.26
C LYS A 190 -19.66 15.48 -2.79
N ARG A 191 -19.05 15.91 -1.67
CA ARG A 191 -19.31 17.22 -1.06
C ARG A 191 -18.56 18.37 -1.75
N TYR A 192 -17.28 18.18 -2.07
CA TYR A 192 -16.38 19.24 -2.55
C TYR A 192 -16.00 19.10 -4.03
N GLY A 193 -16.39 18.01 -4.68
CA GLY A 193 -15.92 17.65 -6.02
C GLY A 193 -14.55 16.97 -6.00
N LYS A 194 -14.04 16.67 -7.19
CA LYS A 194 -12.78 15.92 -7.37
C LYS A 194 -11.60 16.88 -7.53
N HIS A 195 -10.70 16.90 -6.54
CA HIS A 195 -9.47 17.72 -6.55
C HIS A 195 -8.23 16.85 -6.35
N PRO A 196 -7.77 16.07 -7.34
CA PRO A 196 -6.78 15.01 -7.14
C PRO A 196 -5.42 15.54 -6.68
N ARG A 197 -4.90 16.61 -7.31
CA ARG A 197 -3.61 17.20 -6.94
C ARG A 197 -3.65 17.88 -5.58
N GLU A 198 -4.74 18.59 -5.29
CA GLU A 198 -4.94 19.21 -3.97
C GLU A 198 -5.00 18.15 -2.87
N SER A 199 -5.82 17.12 -3.08
CA SER A 199 -5.92 16.00 -2.15
C SER A 199 -4.60 15.27 -1.98
N LEU A 200 -3.84 15.03 -3.04
CA LEU A 200 -2.51 14.44 -2.94
C LEU A 200 -1.59 15.30 -2.07
N TYR A 201 -1.54 16.61 -2.34
CA TYR A 201 -0.70 17.54 -1.59
C TYR A 201 -1.07 17.57 -0.09
N TYR A 202 -2.33 17.84 0.26
CA TYR A 202 -2.72 17.97 1.67
C TYR A 202 -2.65 16.67 2.44
N THR A 203 -2.94 15.53 1.79
CA THR A 203 -2.80 14.22 2.45
C THR A 203 -1.36 13.81 2.71
N HIS A 204 -0.38 14.41 2.04
CA HIS A 204 1.05 14.14 2.28
C HIS A 204 1.74 15.24 3.10
N LEU A 205 1.24 16.48 3.06
CA LEU A 205 1.74 17.59 3.85
C LEU A 205 1.33 17.48 5.33
N LEU A 206 0.03 17.36 5.60
CA LEU A 206 -0.52 17.48 6.95
C LEU A 206 -0.08 16.36 7.93
N PRO A 207 0.27 15.13 7.49
CA PRO A 207 0.84 14.14 8.41
C PRO A 207 2.30 14.41 8.80
N LEU A 208 3.03 15.29 8.10
CA LEU A 208 4.47 15.53 8.35
C LEU A 208 4.79 15.87 9.81
N PRO A 209 4.02 16.74 10.51
CA PRO A 209 4.25 16.99 11.93
C PRO A 209 4.09 15.73 12.80
N GLY A 210 3.24 14.77 12.41
CA GLY A 210 3.06 13.52 13.13
C GLY A 210 4.31 12.63 13.13
N PHE A 211 5.16 12.73 12.11
CA PHE A 211 6.44 12.02 12.06
C PHE A 211 7.45 12.50 13.12
N LEU A 212 7.22 13.65 13.78
CA LEU A 212 8.03 14.08 14.92
C LEU A 212 7.94 13.12 16.09
N ILE A 213 6.82 12.41 16.26
CA ILE A 213 6.66 11.36 17.28
C ILE A 213 7.61 10.18 16.98
N LEU A 214 7.98 10.00 15.71
CA LEU A 214 8.83 8.92 15.22
C LEU A 214 10.28 9.40 14.99
N TYR A 215 10.66 10.59 15.47
CA TYR A 215 11.93 11.22 15.10
C TYR A 215 13.16 10.37 15.48
N GLU A 216 13.14 9.70 16.64
CA GLU A 216 14.28 8.90 17.13
C GLU A 216 14.58 7.76 16.16
N ASN A 217 13.54 7.05 15.75
CA ASN A 217 13.65 5.98 14.77
C ASN A 217 14.07 6.52 13.39
N ILE A 218 13.47 7.62 12.93
CA ILE A 218 13.86 8.21 11.64
C ILE A 218 15.34 8.62 11.65
N TYR A 219 15.77 9.29 12.72
CA TYR A 219 17.14 9.80 12.85
C TYR A 219 18.17 8.68 12.98
N SER A 220 17.88 7.61 13.73
CA SER A 220 18.78 6.45 13.80
C SER A 220 18.98 5.81 12.42
N HIS A 221 17.92 5.70 11.61
CA HIS A 221 18.02 5.17 10.25
C HIS A 221 18.70 6.14 9.27
N ILE A 222 18.61 7.46 9.47
CA ILE A 222 19.41 8.44 8.70
C ILE A 222 20.90 8.14 8.89
N ILE A 223 21.35 7.98 10.13
CA ILE A 223 22.76 7.67 10.43
C ILE A 223 23.15 6.30 9.88
N SER A 224 22.32 5.28 10.10
CA SER A 224 22.55 3.92 9.60
C SER A 224 22.70 3.89 8.07
N PHE A 225 21.82 4.60 7.34
CA PHE A 225 21.87 4.65 5.89
C PHE A 225 23.16 5.31 5.38
N ALA A 226 23.65 6.34 6.08
CA ALA A 226 24.91 7.00 5.75
C ALA A 226 26.13 6.10 5.90
N GLN A 227 26.05 5.08 6.77
CA GLN A 227 27.10 4.10 7.01
C GLN A 227 27.03 2.87 6.09
N SER A 228 26.01 2.77 5.24
CA SER A 228 25.87 1.65 4.30
C SER A 228 27.00 1.63 3.26
N GLU A 229 27.27 0.44 2.72
CA GLU A 229 28.33 0.23 1.72
C GLU A 229 28.18 1.23 0.56
N PRO A 230 29.22 1.99 0.21
CA PRO A 230 29.15 2.94 -0.88
C PRO A 230 29.13 2.21 -2.22
N VAL A 231 28.19 2.59 -3.09
CA VAL A 231 28.11 2.11 -4.47
C VAL A 231 28.55 3.25 -5.40
N ALA A 232 29.49 2.94 -6.29
CA ALA A 232 29.95 3.89 -7.29
C ALA A 232 28.80 4.24 -8.24
N VAL A 233 28.44 5.53 -8.33
CA VAL A 233 27.46 6.00 -9.31
C VAL A 233 28.22 6.39 -10.58
N PRO A 234 28.09 5.63 -11.70
CA PRO A 234 28.94 5.81 -12.88
C PRO A 234 28.84 7.20 -13.51
N VAL A 235 27.70 7.88 -13.30
CA VAL A 235 27.40 9.20 -13.89
C VAL A 235 28.07 10.35 -13.11
N ILE A 236 28.32 10.17 -11.81
CA ILE A 236 28.79 11.24 -10.91
C ILE A 236 30.23 11.00 -10.45
N GLY A 237 30.75 9.77 -10.59
CA GLY A 237 32.11 9.41 -10.19
C GLY A 237 32.32 9.41 -8.67
N VAL A 238 31.24 9.49 -7.89
CA VAL A 238 31.26 9.50 -6.41
C VAL A 238 30.56 8.24 -5.89
N GLY A 239 31.12 7.63 -4.85
CA GLY A 239 30.48 6.56 -4.11
C GLY A 239 29.39 7.12 -3.19
N LEU A 240 28.14 6.70 -3.40
CA LEU A 240 27.02 7.08 -2.53
C LEU A 240 26.58 5.87 -1.69
N PRO A 241 26.17 6.06 -0.43
CA PRO A 241 25.70 4.96 0.40
C PRO A 241 24.50 4.27 -0.27
N LYS A 242 24.59 2.95 -0.42
CA LYS A 242 23.64 2.12 -1.15
C LYS A 242 22.18 2.32 -0.70
N LEU A 243 21.94 2.41 0.61
CA LEU A 243 20.59 2.56 1.15
C LEU A 243 19.96 3.90 0.76
N TYR A 244 20.75 4.97 0.61
CA TYR A 244 20.23 6.24 0.10
C TYR A 244 19.87 6.18 -1.38
N LEU A 245 20.60 5.40 -2.19
CA LEU A 245 20.24 5.17 -3.58
C LEU A 245 18.92 4.41 -3.70
N TYR A 246 18.72 3.39 -2.86
CA TYR A 246 17.46 2.66 -2.80
C TYR A 246 16.31 3.53 -2.31
N LEU A 247 16.55 4.37 -1.29
CA LEU A 247 15.56 5.33 -0.80
C LEU A 247 15.17 6.33 -1.88
N ALA A 248 16.14 6.88 -2.63
CA ALA A 248 15.87 7.79 -3.74
C ALA A 248 15.05 7.10 -4.84
N GLY A 249 15.42 5.89 -5.24
CA GLY A 249 14.66 5.09 -6.19
C GLY A 249 13.23 4.81 -5.72
N ASN A 250 13.07 4.46 -4.43
CA ASN A 250 11.78 4.25 -3.81
C ASN A 250 10.91 5.52 -3.85
N VAL A 251 11.44 6.67 -3.42
CA VAL A 251 10.69 7.93 -3.38
C VAL A 251 10.30 8.42 -4.79
N LEU A 252 11.22 8.36 -5.76
CA LEU A 252 10.93 8.78 -7.14
C LEU A 252 9.85 7.92 -7.79
N THR A 253 9.96 6.60 -7.66
CA THR A 253 8.96 5.66 -8.18
C THR A 253 7.63 5.79 -7.44
N GLN A 254 7.64 6.11 -6.14
CA GLN A 254 6.44 6.41 -5.37
C GLN A 254 5.72 7.65 -5.90
N CYS A 255 6.46 8.72 -6.24
CA CYS A 255 5.88 9.94 -6.81
C CYS A 255 5.13 9.63 -8.11
N VAL A 256 5.73 8.84 -9.01
CA VAL A 256 5.08 8.39 -10.26
C VAL A 256 3.85 7.53 -9.95
N CYS A 257 3.99 6.56 -9.04
CA CYS A 257 2.93 5.65 -8.64
C CYS A 257 1.70 6.41 -8.12
N ILE A 258 1.88 7.24 -7.08
CA ILE A 258 0.76 7.87 -6.37
C ILE A 258 0.10 8.95 -7.23
N ASN A 259 0.87 9.74 -7.98
CA ASN A 259 0.33 10.70 -8.93
C ASN A 259 -0.58 10.00 -9.95
N SER A 260 -0.13 8.86 -10.49
CA SER A 260 -0.89 8.09 -11.47
C SER A 260 -2.13 7.45 -10.87
N VAL A 261 -2.06 6.96 -9.63
CA VAL A 261 -3.24 6.45 -8.90
C VAL A 261 -4.27 7.55 -8.68
N TYR A 262 -3.87 8.75 -8.29
CA TYR A 262 -4.78 9.89 -8.08
C TYR A 262 -5.39 10.41 -9.39
N VAL A 263 -4.66 10.35 -10.51
CA VAL A 263 -5.25 10.61 -11.83
C VAL A 263 -6.25 9.51 -12.19
N LEU A 264 -5.92 8.25 -11.93
CA LEU A 264 -6.81 7.13 -12.22
C LEU A 264 -8.11 7.21 -11.41
N THR A 265 -8.06 7.63 -10.14
CA THR A 265 -9.26 7.80 -9.29
C THR A 265 -10.20 8.88 -9.79
N THR A 266 -9.69 9.87 -10.53
CA THR A 266 -10.54 10.92 -11.11
C THR A 266 -11.06 10.59 -12.49
N GLU A 267 -10.23 9.96 -13.32
CA GLU A 267 -10.50 9.68 -14.73
C GLU A 267 -11.21 8.34 -14.98
N CYS A 268 -11.18 7.43 -14.00
CA CYS A 268 -11.80 6.12 -14.14
C CYS A 268 -12.84 5.86 -13.05
N THR A 269 -13.65 4.83 -13.27
CA THR A 269 -14.56 4.33 -12.24
C THR A 269 -13.75 3.75 -11.07
N SER A 270 -14.29 3.82 -9.85
CA SER A 270 -13.69 3.21 -8.66
C SER A 270 -13.36 1.73 -8.87
N LEU A 271 -14.17 1.04 -9.67
CA LEU A 271 -13.96 -0.35 -10.05
C LEU A 271 -12.69 -0.54 -10.89
N THR A 272 -12.50 0.29 -11.93
CA THR A 272 -11.29 0.26 -12.78
C THR A 272 -10.04 0.55 -11.96
N VAL A 273 -10.12 1.52 -11.05
CA VAL A 273 -9.02 1.84 -10.13
C VAL A 273 -8.69 0.63 -9.26
N THR A 274 -9.72 0.04 -8.65
CA THR A 274 -9.56 -1.14 -7.78
C THR A 274 -8.92 -2.30 -8.55
N LEU A 275 -9.37 -2.56 -9.78
CA LEU A 275 -8.80 -3.58 -10.65
C LEU A 275 -7.32 -3.34 -10.92
N VAL A 276 -6.95 -2.14 -11.39
CA VAL A 276 -5.57 -1.81 -11.74
C VAL A 276 -4.66 -1.92 -10.52
N VAL A 277 -5.12 -1.41 -9.37
CA VAL A 277 -4.39 -1.50 -8.10
C VAL A 277 -4.24 -2.95 -7.63
N THR A 278 -5.27 -3.79 -7.78
CA THR A 278 -5.20 -5.23 -7.45
C THR A 278 -4.22 -5.96 -8.38
N LEU A 279 -4.36 -5.80 -9.69
CA LEU A 279 -3.47 -6.45 -10.66
C LEU A 279 -2.02 -6.07 -10.41
N ARG A 280 -1.77 -4.80 -10.14
CA ARG A 280 -0.47 -4.29 -9.72
C ARG A 280 0.04 -4.98 -8.46
N LYS A 281 -0.76 -5.04 -7.38
CA LYS A 281 -0.37 -5.75 -6.14
C LYS A 281 -0.03 -7.22 -6.41
N PHE A 282 -0.81 -7.89 -7.25
CA PHE A 282 -0.58 -9.29 -7.62
C PHE A 282 0.72 -9.46 -8.42
N ILE A 283 0.98 -8.61 -9.41
CA ILE A 283 2.24 -8.64 -10.17
C ILE A 283 3.43 -8.34 -9.24
N SER A 284 3.31 -7.37 -8.34
CA SER A 284 4.34 -7.08 -7.33
C SER A 284 4.60 -8.28 -6.43
N LEU A 285 3.57 -9.00 -6.01
CA LEU A 285 3.71 -10.23 -5.22
C LEU A 285 4.45 -11.32 -6.02
N LEU A 286 4.06 -11.57 -7.28
CA LEU A 286 4.74 -12.55 -8.13
C LEU A 286 6.22 -12.19 -8.32
N PHE A 287 6.51 -10.92 -8.56
CA PHE A 287 7.89 -10.44 -8.66
C PHE A 287 8.66 -10.64 -7.35
N SER A 288 8.05 -10.31 -6.21
CA SER A 288 8.63 -10.51 -4.89
C SER A 288 9.00 -11.99 -4.65
N ILE A 289 8.11 -12.92 -5.00
CA ILE A 289 8.35 -14.37 -4.87
C ILE A 289 9.51 -14.81 -5.77
N VAL A 290 9.46 -14.46 -7.06
CA VAL A 290 10.42 -14.96 -8.06
C VAL A 290 11.81 -14.33 -7.89
N TYR A 291 11.88 -13.01 -7.72
CA TYR A 291 13.14 -12.28 -7.70
C TYR A 291 13.84 -12.38 -6.33
N PHE A 292 13.11 -12.19 -5.24
CA PHE A 292 13.68 -12.23 -3.89
C PHE A 292 13.70 -13.63 -3.28
N LYS A 293 13.16 -14.63 -3.99
CA LYS A 293 13.14 -16.05 -3.60
C LYS A 293 12.50 -16.27 -2.23
N ASN A 294 11.42 -15.55 -1.95
CA ASN A 294 10.64 -15.75 -0.73
C ASN A 294 10.04 -17.17 -0.72
N GLU A 295 10.12 -17.87 0.42
CA GLU A 295 9.62 -19.24 0.54
C GLU A 295 8.10 -19.28 0.35
N PHE A 296 7.65 -19.92 -0.73
CA PHE A 296 6.23 -20.06 -1.07
C PHE A 296 5.88 -21.54 -1.24
N THR A 297 5.26 -22.11 -0.21
CA THR A 297 4.73 -23.47 -0.28
C THR A 297 3.51 -23.55 -1.21
N PHE A 298 3.11 -24.78 -1.59
CA PHE A 298 1.89 -24.99 -2.37
C PHE A 298 0.64 -24.36 -1.72
N ALA A 299 0.56 -24.38 -0.39
CA ALA A 299 -0.53 -23.75 0.34
C ALA A 299 -0.55 -22.22 0.19
N HIS A 300 0.62 -21.57 0.18
CA HIS A 300 0.69 -20.13 -0.09
C HIS A 300 0.21 -19.77 -1.50
N TRP A 301 0.51 -20.61 -2.50
CA TRP A 301 -0.01 -20.47 -3.86
C TRP A 301 -1.52 -20.64 -3.93
N LEU A 302 -2.06 -21.66 -3.26
CA LEU A 302 -3.51 -21.88 -3.19
C LEU A 302 -4.23 -20.69 -2.55
N GLY A 303 -3.72 -20.20 -1.41
CA GLY A 303 -4.30 -19.05 -0.73
C GLY A 303 -4.20 -17.77 -1.56
N THR A 304 -3.07 -17.54 -2.22
CA THR A 304 -2.88 -16.39 -3.13
C THR A 304 -3.84 -16.44 -4.32
N PHE A 305 -4.04 -17.61 -4.92
CA PHE A 305 -4.99 -17.81 -6.01
C PHE A 305 -6.44 -17.55 -5.57
N LEU A 306 -6.82 -18.00 -4.37
CA LEU A 306 -8.14 -17.73 -3.79
C LEU A 306 -8.38 -16.23 -3.55
N VAL A 307 -7.39 -15.52 -2.96
CA VAL A 307 -7.47 -14.07 -2.73
C VAL A 307 -7.57 -13.31 -4.05
N PHE A 308 -6.75 -13.67 -5.04
CA PHE A 308 -6.76 -13.00 -6.34
C PHE A 308 -8.07 -13.25 -7.10
N SER A 309 -8.51 -14.50 -7.19
CA SER A 309 -9.76 -14.87 -7.87
C SER A 309 -10.97 -14.23 -7.19
N GLY A 310 -11.05 -14.31 -5.86
CA GLY A 310 -12.09 -13.65 -5.08
C GLY A 310 -12.09 -12.14 -5.31
N THR A 311 -10.92 -11.50 -5.40
CA THR A 311 -10.84 -10.08 -5.73
C THR A 311 -11.37 -9.78 -7.13
N LEU A 312 -11.01 -10.57 -8.15
CA LEU A 312 -11.50 -10.36 -9.52
C LEU A 312 -13.03 -10.45 -9.60
N ILE A 313 -13.63 -11.43 -8.93
CA ILE A 313 -15.08 -11.58 -8.82
C ILE A 313 -15.68 -10.39 -8.05
N PHE A 314 -15.07 -9.98 -6.93
CA PHE A 314 -15.50 -8.81 -6.15
C PHE A 314 -15.49 -7.53 -6.99
N THR A 315 -14.59 -7.44 -7.96
CA THR A 315 -14.50 -6.30 -8.88
C THR A 315 -15.33 -6.48 -10.16
N GLU A 316 -16.15 -7.53 -10.30
CA GLU A 316 -17.03 -7.78 -11.48
C GLU A 316 -16.28 -7.66 -12.83
N VAL A 317 -15.00 -7.98 -12.83
CA VAL A 317 -14.12 -7.69 -13.99
C VAL A 317 -14.51 -8.55 -15.17
N VAL A 318 -14.79 -9.82 -14.92
CA VAL A 318 -15.12 -10.81 -15.94
C VAL A 318 -16.42 -10.44 -16.65
N ASP A 319 -17.43 -10.02 -15.91
CA ASP A 319 -18.74 -9.64 -16.47
C ASP A 319 -18.62 -8.38 -17.34
N LYS A 320 -17.84 -7.38 -16.89
CA LYS A 320 -17.61 -6.16 -17.67
C LYS A 320 -16.71 -6.38 -18.88
N PHE A 321 -15.70 -7.26 -18.78
CA PHE A 321 -14.85 -7.62 -19.91
C PHE A 321 -15.65 -8.37 -20.99
N ARG A 322 -16.53 -9.30 -20.58
CA ARG A 322 -17.49 -9.93 -21.49
C ARG A 322 -18.41 -8.90 -22.14
N ALA A 323 -18.99 -7.98 -21.36
CA ALA A 323 -19.86 -6.93 -21.87
C ALA A 323 -19.16 -6.00 -22.89
N ALA A 324 -17.90 -5.65 -22.65
CA ALA A 324 -17.09 -4.84 -23.56
C ALA A 324 -16.80 -5.56 -24.89
N ILE A 325 -16.47 -6.86 -24.83
CA ILE A 325 -16.24 -7.68 -26.03
C ILE A 325 -17.54 -7.91 -26.81
N SER A 326 -18.68 -8.04 -26.12
CA SER A 326 -19.98 -8.27 -26.75
C SER A 326 -20.65 -7.01 -27.30
N SER A 327 -20.12 -5.81 -27.03
CA SER A 327 -20.70 -4.56 -27.55
C SER A 327 -20.45 -4.42 -29.07
N PRO A 328 -21.49 -4.25 -29.91
CA PRO A 328 -21.31 -3.99 -31.33
C PRO A 328 -20.65 -2.62 -31.54
N LEU A 329 -19.69 -2.54 -32.48
CA LEU A 329 -19.11 -1.27 -32.91
C LEU A 329 -20.23 -0.29 -33.31
N PRO A 330 -20.15 1.00 -32.90
CA PRO A 330 -21.12 1.99 -33.34
C PRO A 330 -21.06 2.07 -34.87
N LYS A 331 -22.19 1.84 -35.53
CA LYS A 331 -22.35 2.10 -36.97
C LYS A 331 -21.96 3.56 -37.20
N LYS A 332 -20.99 3.80 -38.09
CA LYS A 332 -20.77 5.14 -38.65
C LYS A 332 -22.11 5.60 -39.20
N VAL A 333 -22.63 6.69 -38.65
CA VAL A 333 -23.66 7.49 -39.33
C VAL A 333 -22.89 8.20 -40.44
N GLU A 334 -23.08 7.74 -41.67
CA GLU A 334 -22.61 8.42 -42.89
C GLU A 334 -23.32 9.76 -43.09
#